data_AF-A0A816TX52-F1
#
_entry.id   AF-A0A816TX52-F1
#
_cell.length_a   1.000
_cell.length_b   1.000
_cell.length_c   1.000
_cell.angle_alpha   90.00
_cell.angle_beta   90.00
_cell.angle_gamma   90.00
#
_symmetry.space_group_name_H-M   'P 1'
#
loop_
_entity.id
_entity.type
_entity.pdbx_description
1 polymer ?
#
loop_
_entity_poly.entity_id
_entity_poly.type
_entity_poly.pdbx_seq_one_letter_code
_entity_poly.pdbx_strand_id
1 'polypeptide(L)'
;MTETHFLFSVQVLTHLYLNQNQITDNGAQLLAEALKVNKALTYIDLRNNQIGDNGAQQLAEALKVNKVLTQLRLHQNQIGDNGAQQLAEALKINK
;
A
#
# COMPACT_ATOMS: atom_id res chain seq x y z
N MET A 1 -45.75 -5.00 4.49
CA MET A 1 -44.43 -5.62 4.26
C MET A 1 -43.94 -5.20 2.89
N THR A 2 -43.17 -4.13 2.82
CA THR A 2 -42.45 -3.76 1.60
C THR A 2 -40.98 -3.91 1.93
N GLU A 3 -40.38 -5.01 1.45
CA GLU A 3 -38.94 -5.23 1.56
C GLU A 3 -38.21 -4.11 0.82
N THR A 4 -37.51 -3.29 1.58
CA THR A 4 -36.55 -2.32 1.06
C THR A 4 -35.38 -3.07 0.44
N HIS A 5 -35.39 -3.19 -0.89
CA HIS A 5 -34.21 -3.54 -1.68
C HIS A 5 -33.18 -2.39 -1.58
N PHE A 6 -32.32 -2.46 -0.57
CA PHE A 6 -31.10 -1.66 -0.49
C PHE A 6 -30.03 -2.29 -1.40
N LEU A 7 -30.00 -1.90 -2.67
CA LEU A 7 -28.84 -2.12 -3.55
C LEU A 7 -28.07 -0.82 -3.69
N PHE A 8 -27.44 -0.38 -2.60
CA PHE A 8 -26.30 0.52 -2.73
C PHE A 8 -25.07 -0.35 -3.01
N SER A 9 -24.70 -0.45 -4.29
CA SER A 9 -23.31 -0.73 -4.65
C SER A 9 -22.48 0.47 -4.19
N VAL A 10 -22.05 0.48 -2.93
CA VAL A 10 -21.09 1.48 -2.44
C VAL A 10 -19.80 1.23 -3.21
N GLN A 11 -19.41 2.17 -4.08
CA GLN A 11 -18.14 2.08 -4.78
C GLN A 11 -17.02 2.22 -3.75
N VAL A 12 -16.27 1.14 -3.55
CA VAL A 12 -15.11 1.12 -2.66
C VAL A 12 -13.86 1.04 -3.52
N LEU A 13 -12.89 1.93 -3.25
CA LEU A 13 -11.60 1.89 -3.94
C LEU A 13 -10.80 0.68 -3.47
N THR A 14 -10.61 -0.29 -4.37
CA THR A 14 -9.84 -1.53 -4.09
C THR A 14 -8.47 -1.54 -4.78
N HIS A 15 -8.32 -0.76 -5.85
CA HIS A 15 -7.08 -0.68 -6.64
C HIS A 15 -6.65 0.77 -6.78
N LEU A 16 -5.38 1.04 -6.49
CA LEU A 16 -4.78 2.36 -6.60
C LEU A 16 -3.54 2.30 -7.52
N TYR A 17 -3.60 3.04 -8.62
CA TYR A 17 -2.51 3.16 -9.59
C TYR A 17 -1.83 4.51 -9.45
N LEU A 18 -0.58 4.50 -8.99
CA LEU A 18 0.25 5.68 -8.77
C LEU A 18 1.63 5.52 -9.43
N ASN A 19 1.76 4.61 -10.39
CA ASN A 19 3.00 4.41 -11.10
C ASN A 19 3.37 5.61 -12.00
N GLN A 20 4.66 5.81 -12.24
CA GLN A 20 5.20 6.90 -13.07
C GLN A 20 4.83 8.30 -12.54
N ASN A 21 4.97 8.49 -11.23
CA ASN A 21 4.80 9.79 -10.57
C ASN A 21 6.12 10.22 -9.90
N GLN A 22 6.04 11.23 -9.05
CA GLN A 22 7.17 11.75 -8.26
C GLN A 22 6.96 11.49 -6.77
N ILE A 23 6.43 10.30 -6.42
CA ILE A 23 6.24 9.92 -5.02
C ILE A 23 7.62 9.67 -4.41
N THR A 24 7.97 10.49 -3.42
CA THR A 24 9.19 10.37 -2.62
C THR A 24 8.91 9.61 -1.32
N ASP A 25 9.92 9.47 -0.46
CA ASP A 25 9.76 8.89 0.88
C ASP A 25 8.64 9.53 1.70
N ASN A 26 8.48 10.86 1.62
CA ASN A 26 7.39 11.56 2.33
C ASN A 26 6.02 11.14 1.81
N GLY A 27 5.87 10.94 0.49
CA GLY A 27 4.62 10.45 -0.08
C GLY A 27 4.34 8.99 0.29
N ALA A 28 5.39 8.16 0.32
CA ALA A 28 5.29 6.78 0.79
C ALA A 28 4.89 6.69 2.28
N GLN A 29 5.39 7.60 3.12
CA GLN A 29 4.98 7.71 4.53
C GLN A 29 3.47 8.00 4.66
N LEU A 30 2.96 9.01 3.94
CA LEU A 30 1.53 9.34 3.99
C LEU A 30 0.66 8.17 3.49
N LEU A 31 1.09 7.48 2.44
CA LEU A 31 0.43 6.25 1.97
C LEU A 31 0.47 5.15 3.02
N ALA A 32 1.60 4.97 3.71
CA ALA A 32 1.74 3.99 4.78
C ALA A 32 0.78 4.30 5.95
N GLU A 33 0.66 5.56 6.37
CA GLU A 33 -0.30 5.98 7.40
C GLU A 33 -1.74 5.68 6.99
N ALA A 34 -2.11 6.00 5.75
CA ALA A 34 -3.43 5.68 5.21
C ALA A 34 -3.67 4.16 5.16
N LEU A 35 -2.66 3.36 4.78
CA LEU A 35 -2.73 1.91 4.73
C LEU A 35 -3.00 1.28 6.10
N LYS A 36 -2.47 1.83 7.21
CA LYS A 36 -2.71 1.26 8.54
C LYS A 36 -4.19 1.19 8.91
N VAL A 37 -4.99 2.15 8.44
CA VAL A 37 -6.44 2.24 8.72
C VAL A 37 -7.31 1.75 7.57
N ASN A 38 -6.82 1.75 6.33
CA ASN A 38 -7.60 1.33 5.16
C ASN A 38 -7.92 -0.18 5.21
N LYS A 39 -9.19 -0.54 5.01
CA LYS A 39 -9.70 -1.92 5.06
C LYS A 39 -10.24 -2.43 3.71
N ALA A 40 -9.90 -1.75 2.62
CA ALA A 40 -10.51 -1.99 1.32
C ALA A 40 -9.51 -2.14 0.16
N LEU A 41 -8.40 -1.39 0.19
CA LEU A 41 -7.38 -1.45 -0.84
C LEU A 41 -6.68 -2.80 -0.80
N THR A 42 -6.83 -3.56 -1.88
CA THR A 42 -6.19 -4.85 -2.09
C THR A 42 -4.97 -4.74 -3.00
N TYR A 43 -4.89 -3.68 -3.81
CA TYR A 43 -3.81 -3.49 -4.78
C TYR A 43 -3.30 -2.05 -4.81
N ILE A 44 -1.98 -1.87 -4.77
CA ILE A 44 -1.31 -0.59 -5.00
C ILE A 44 -0.15 -0.77 -5.98
N ASP A 45 -0.12 0.08 -7.00
CA ASP A 45 0.99 0.21 -7.94
C ASP A 45 1.79 1.49 -7.71
N LEU A 46 3.02 1.37 -7.20
CA LEU A 46 3.96 2.48 -6.95
C LEU A 46 5.21 2.40 -7.83
N ARG A 47 5.16 1.65 -8.94
CA ARG A 47 6.33 1.48 -9.82
C ARG A 47 6.77 2.80 -10.46
N ASN A 48 8.04 2.94 -10.80
CA ASN A 48 8.56 4.18 -11.43
C ASN A 48 8.26 5.43 -10.60
N ASN A 49 8.73 5.45 -9.36
CA ASN A 49 8.65 6.59 -8.45
C ASN A 49 10.05 6.85 -7.83
N GLN A 50 10.12 7.67 -6.79
CA GLN A 50 11.35 8.09 -6.14
C GLN A 50 11.37 7.64 -4.66
N ILE A 51 10.78 6.48 -4.38
CA ILE A 51 10.74 5.90 -3.03
C ILE A 51 12.10 5.29 -2.73
N GLY A 52 12.75 5.74 -1.66
CA GLY A 52 14.00 5.22 -1.14
C GLY A 52 13.78 4.27 0.05
N ASP A 53 14.86 4.02 0.79
CA ASP A 53 14.86 3.11 1.93
C ASP A 53 13.91 3.56 3.06
N ASN A 54 13.84 4.86 3.33
CA ASN A 54 12.98 5.38 4.40
C ASN A 54 11.50 5.17 4.06
N GLY A 55 11.09 5.47 2.82
CA GLY A 55 9.72 5.24 2.37
C GLY A 55 9.37 3.76 2.34
N ALA A 56 10.30 2.89 1.92
CA ALA A 56 10.15 1.44 1.98
C ALA A 56 9.96 0.94 3.42
N GLN A 57 10.72 1.47 4.39
CA GLN A 57 10.54 1.15 5.80
C GLN A 57 9.14 1.55 6.30
N GLN A 58 8.65 2.74 5.96
CA GLN A 58 7.30 3.16 6.36
C GLN A 58 6.21 2.23 5.78
N LEU A 59 6.33 1.89 4.51
CA LEU A 59 5.44 0.93 3.86
C LEU A 59 5.52 -0.45 4.53
N ALA A 60 6.72 -0.92 4.89
CA ALA A 60 6.91 -2.17 5.61
C ALA A 60 6.19 -2.18 6.97
N GLU A 61 6.28 -1.11 7.76
CA GLU A 61 5.55 -0.98 9.02
C GLU A 61 4.02 -0.99 8.82
N ALA A 62 3.53 -0.36 7.75
CA ALA A 62 2.11 -0.43 7.41
C ALA A 62 1.68 -1.83 7.00
N LEU A 63 2.52 -2.58 6.26
CA LEU A 63 2.23 -3.97 5.88
C LEU A 63 2.07 -4.85 7.12
N LYS A 64 2.91 -4.72 8.15
CA LYS A 64 2.82 -5.57 9.37
C LYS A 64 1.42 -5.57 10.00
N VAL A 65 0.69 -4.45 9.90
CA VAL A 65 -0.65 -4.27 10.47
C VAL A 65 -1.78 -4.37 9.45
N ASN A 66 -1.55 -4.02 8.18
CA ASN A 66 -2.56 -4.14 7.13
C ASN A 66 -2.66 -5.59 6.64
N LYS A 67 -3.83 -6.21 6.85
CA LYS A 67 -4.14 -7.61 6.45
C LYS A 67 -5.04 -7.71 5.21
N VAL A 68 -5.29 -6.59 4.51
CA VAL A 68 -6.19 -6.52 3.36
C VAL A 68 -5.41 -6.36 2.06
N LEU A 69 -4.30 -5.61 2.07
CA LEU A 69 -3.47 -5.41 0.89
C LEU A 69 -2.81 -6.72 0.47
N THR A 70 -3.12 -7.19 -0.74
CA THR A 70 -2.58 -8.44 -1.28
C THR A 70 -1.48 -8.20 -2.31
N GLN A 71 -1.43 -6.99 -2.90
CA GLN A 71 -0.42 -6.64 -3.90
C GLN A 71 0.12 -5.22 -3.70
N LEU A 72 1.44 -5.12 -3.59
CA LEU A 72 2.19 -3.86 -3.57
C LEU A 72 3.32 -3.94 -4.60
N ARG A 73 3.29 -3.10 -5.63
CA ARG A 73 4.33 -3.06 -6.68
C ARG A 73 5.27 -1.88 -6.48
N LEU A 74 6.56 -2.18 -6.31
CA LEU A 74 7.58 -1.17 -5.99
C LEU A 74 8.77 -1.13 -6.98
N HIS A 75 8.76 -1.91 -8.07
CA HIS A 75 9.91 -1.91 -8.98
C HIS A 75 10.15 -0.55 -9.66
N GLN A 76 11.40 -0.29 -10.05
CA GLN A 76 11.84 1.01 -10.58
C GLN A 76 11.60 2.15 -9.57
N ASN A 77 12.00 1.92 -8.32
CA ASN A 77 12.18 2.95 -7.28
C ASN A 77 13.66 2.98 -6.87
N GLN A 78 13.99 3.77 -5.84
CA GLN A 78 15.35 3.97 -5.32
C GLN A 78 15.59 3.18 -4.02
N ILE A 79 14.88 2.05 -3.86
CA ILE A 79 14.95 1.19 -2.67
C ILE A 79 16.26 0.37 -2.75
N GLY A 80 17.14 0.59 -1.77
CA GLY A 80 18.37 -0.17 -1.58
C GLY A 80 18.18 -1.39 -0.68
N ASP A 81 19.30 -1.99 -0.30
CA ASP A 81 19.33 -3.24 0.47
C ASP A 81 18.62 -3.10 1.83
N ASN A 82 18.77 -1.95 2.49
CA ASN A 82 18.13 -1.70 3.78
C ASN A 82 16.59 -1.68 3.65
N GLY A 83 16.05 -0.93 2.69
CA GLY A 83 14.60 -0.88 2.46
C GLY A 83 14.05 -2.23 2.02
N ALA A 84 14.77 -2.96 1.16
CA ALA A 84 14.40 -4.31 0.76
C ALA A 84 14.36 -5.29 1.95
N GLN A 85 15.34 -5.20 2.86
CA GLN A 85 15.35 -6.00 4.09
C GLN A 85 14.14 -5.71 4.98
N GLN A 86 13.77 -4.43 5.18
CA GLN A 86 12.60 -4.07 5.98
C GLN A 86 11.30 -4.64 5.40
N LEU A 87 11.13 -4.54 4.07
CA LEU A 87 9.99 -5.12 3.37
C LEU A 87 9.96 -6.65 3.53
N ALA A 88 11.10 -7.33 3.40
CA ALA A 88 11.20 -8.77 3.58
C ALA A 88 10.82 -9.21 5.00
N GLU A 89 11.25 -8.48 6.04
CA GLU A 89 10.84 -8.76 7.43
C GLU A 89 9.33 -8.58 7.64
N ALA A 90 8.74 -7.54 7.05
CA ALA A 90 7.29 -7.34 7.12
C ALA A 90 6.50 -8.49 6.45
N LEU A 91 7.00 -9.03 5.34
CA LEU A 91 6.36 -10.17 4.65
C LEU A 91 6.39 -11.46 5.48
N LYS A 92 7.33 -11.65 6.40
CA LYS A 92 7.31 -12.83 7.31
C LYS A 92 6.11 -12.79 8.27
N ILE A 93 5.58 -11.60 8.56
CA ILE A 93 4.45 -11.37 9.45
C ILE A 93 3.12 -11.47 8.69
N ASN A 94 3.11 -11.09 7.41
CA ASN A 94 1.96 -11.25 6.52
C ASN A 94 2.02 -12.59 5.78
N LYS A 95 1.33 -13.58 6.32
CA LYS A 95 1.11 -14.88 5.68
C LYS A 95 -0.18 -14.90 4.88
#